data_AF-A0A9X2CHK5-F1
#
_entry.id   AF-A0A9X2CHK5-F1
#
_cell.length_a   1.000
_cell.length_b   1.000
_cell.length_c   1.000
_cell.angle_alpha   90.00
_cell.angle_beta   90.00
_cell.angle_gamma   90.00
#
_symmetry.space_group_name_H-M   'P 1'
#
loop_
_entity.id
_entity.type
_entity.pdbx_description
1 polymer ?
#
loop_
_entity_poly.entity_id
_entity_poly.type
_entity_poly.pdbx_seq_one_letter_code
_entity_poly.pdbx_strand_id
1 'polypeptide(L)'
;MSPIEQVLTAAKKINEQGREPTLALIKTKLGNSIPMRELIQGLQQFKSMSAEERQAIPSSLATAKETQYGQSSLSQSEQADRILQLENALNELRNEFNGLKSQFDNLQQNLMNKEPDTKCM
;
A
#
# COMPACT_ATOMS: atom_id res chain seq x y z
N MET A 1 11.47 -14.43 -15.18
CA MET A 1 10.59 -13.27 -15.46
C MET A 1 11.27 -12.00 -15.01
N SER A 2 11.28 -10.98 -15.86
CA SER A 2 11.80 -9.65 -15.55
C SER A 2 11.03 -9.01 -14.39
N PRO A 3 11.65 -8.16 -13.55
CA PRO A 3 10.95 -7.44 -12.48
C PRO A 3 9.72 -6.66 -12.98
N ILE A 4 9.82 -6.02 -14.15
CA ILE A 4 8.70 -5.30 -14.77
C ILE A 4 7.55 -6.24 -15.14
N GLU A 5 7.85 -7.41 -15.70
CA GLU A 5 6.83 -8.40 -16.06
C GLU A 5 6.05 -8.90 -14.84
N GLN A 6 6.74 -9.09 -13.71
CA GLN A 6 6.11 -9.49 -12.45
C GLN A 6 5.14 -8.39 -11.94
N VAL A 7 5.53 -7.13 -12.08
CA VAL A 7 4.68 -5.96 -11.75
C VAL A 7 3.46 -5.89 -12.66
N LEU A 8 3.64 -6.03 -13.98
CA LEU A 8 2.54 -6.05 -14.95
C LEU A 8 1.54 -7.18 -14.67
N THR A 9 2.05 -8.37 -14.36
CA THR A 9 1.22 -9.54 -14.04
C THR A 9 0.45 -9.34 -12.72
N ALA A 10 1.10 -8.76 -11.71
CA ALA A 10 0.44 -8.43 -10.44
C ALA A 10 -0.64 -7.35 -10.63
N ALA A 11 -0.37 -6.30 -11.41
CA ALA A 11 -1.32 -5.25 -11.73
C ALA A 11 -2.54 -5.79 -12.49
N LYS A 12 -2.32 -6.68 -13.47
CA LYS A 12 -3.41 -7.38 -14.18
C LYS A 12 -4.31 -8.14 -13.21
N LYS A 13 -3.74 -8.95 -12.33
CA LYS A 13 -4.53 -9.72 -11.33
C LYS A 13 -5.35 -8.83 -10.40
N ILE A 14 -4.81 -7.67 -9.99
CA ILE A 14 -5.54 -6.71 -9.16
C ILE A 14 -6.72 -6.10 -9.95
N ASN A 15 -6.48 -5.76 -11.22
CA ASN A 15 -7.50 -5.21 -12.11
C ASN A 15 -8.62 -6.23 -12.43
N GLU A 16 -8.27 -7.50 -12.64
CA GLU A 16 -9.23 -8.60 -12.81
C GLU A 16 -10.09 -8.84 -11.56
N GLN A 17 -9.58 -8.49 -10.37
CA GLN A 17 -10.34 -8.50 -9.11
C GLN A 17 -11.27 -7.29 -8.95
N GLY A 18 -11.41 -6.44 -9.97
CA GLY A 18 -12.24 -5.24 -9.96
C GLY A 18 -11.69 -4.08 -9.11
N ARG A 19 -10.39 -4.13 -8.75
CA ARG A 19 -9.72 -3.06 -7.99
C ARG A 19 -8.75 -2.30 -8.88
N GLU A 20 -8.58 -1.00 -8.66
CA GLU A 20 -7.55 -0.23 -9.35
C GLU A 20 -6.15 -0.65 -8.86
N PRO A 21 -5.21 -1.02 -9.74
CA PRO A 21 -3.83 -1.30 -9.35
C PRO A 21 -3.15 -0.05 -8.79
N THR A 22 -2.66 -0.15 -7.55
CA THR A 22 -1.87 0.89 -6.89
C THR A 22 -0.53 0.34 -6.44
N LEU A 23 0.43 1.24 -6.20
CA LEU A 23 1.78 0.86 -5.77
C LEU A 23 1.75 0.04 -4.46
N ALA A 24 0.87 0.41 -3.52
CA ALA A 24 0.68 -0.30 -2.27
C ALA A 24 0.15 -1.72 -2.49
N LEU A 25 -0.86 -1.90 -3.34
CA LEU A 25 -1.44 -3.22 -3.64
C LEU A 25 -0.45 -4.13 -4.38
N ILE A 26 0.36 -3.57 -5.28
CA ILE A 26 1.40 -4.34 -5.96
C ILE A 26 2.51 -4.73 -4.97
N LYS A 27 2.92 -3.81 -4.09
CA LYS A 27 3.96 -4.05 -3.08
C LYS A 27 3.54 -5.13 -2.08
N THR A 28 2.28 -5.17 -1.66
CA THR A 28 1.80 -6.24 -0.76
C THR A 28 1.78 -7.61 -1.43
N LYS A 29 1.57 -7.66 -2.76
CA LYS A 29 1.61 -8.91 -3.53
C LYS A 29 3.03 -9.42 -3.82
N LEU A 30 3.98 -8.51 -4.10
CA LEU A 30 5.35 -8.86 -4.51
C LEU A 30 6.38 -8.80 -3.37
N GLY A 31 6.02 -8.22 -2.22
CA GLY A 31 6.91 -8.03 -1.08
C GLY A 31 8.08 -7.08 -1.38
N ASN A 32 9.17 -7.22 -0.62
CA ASN A 32 10.40 -6.44 -0.82
C ASN A 32 11.32 -7.02 -1.93
N SER A 33 10.80 -7.92 -2.78
CA SER A 33 11.60 -8.60 -3.79
C SER A 33 11.92 -7.75 -5.02
N ILE A 34 11.19 -6.64 -5.23
CA ILE A 34 11.34 -5.79 -6.42
C ILE A 34 11.68 -4.35 -5.99
N PRO A 35 12.71 -3.73 -6.58
CA PRO A 35 13.06 -2.35 -6.30
C PRO A 35 11.91 -1.39 -6.61
N MET A 36 11.79 -0.32 -5.81
CA MET A 36 10.71 0.66 -5.95
C MET A 36 10.63 1.29 -7.34
N ARG A 37 11.77 1.52 -8.01
CA ARG A 37 11.82 2.04 -9.39
C ARG A 37 11.06 1.14 -10.37
N GLU A 38 11.29 -0.17 -10.27
CA GLU A 38 10.66 -1.17 -11.15
C GLU A 38 9.15 -1.28 -10.86
N LEU A 39 8.75 -1.18 -9.58
CA LEU A 39 7.33 -1.15 -9.20
C LEU A 39 6.61 0.05 -9.83
N ILE A 40 7.21 1.24 -9.76
CA ILE A 40 6.64 2.47 -10.31
C ILE A 40 6.58 2.38 -11.83
N GLN A 41 7.66 1.96 -12.48
CA GLN A 41 7.73 1.85 -13.93
C GLN A 41 6.71 0.85 -14.49
N GLY A 42 6.65 -0.36 -13.90
CA GLY A 42 5.70 -1.37 -14.34
C GLY A 42 4.24 -0.95 -14.12
N LEU A 43 3.93 -0.28 -13.01
CA LEU A 43 2.58 0.25 -12.77
C LEU A 43 2.22 1.36 -13.76
N GLN A 44 3.13 2.28 -14.04
CA GLN A 44 2.90 3.34 -15.03
C GLN A 44 2.69 2.75 -16.41
N GLN A 45 3.49 1.76 -16.80
CA GLN A 45 3.34 1.04 -18.05
C GLN A 45 1.97 0.35 -18.14
N PHE A 46 1.53 -0.35 -17.09
CA PHE A 46 0.21 -0.97 -17.05
C PHE A 46 -0.92 0.05 -17.23
N LYS A 47 -0.81 1.22 -16.59
CA LYS A 47 -1.81 2.29 -16.71
C LYS A 47 -1.86 2.91 -18.11
N SER A 48 -0.73 2.97 -18.82
CA SER A 48 -0.63 3.49 -20.18
C SER A 48 -1.06 2.49 -21.26
N MET A 49 -1.13 1.19 -20.94
CA MET A 49 -1.60 0.16 -21.87
C MET A 49 -3.11 0.25 -22.13
N SER A 50 -3.52 -0.05 -23.35
CA SER A 50 -4.93 -0.26 -23.75
C SER A 50 -5.53 -1.51 -23.08
N ALA A 51 -6.86 -1.65 -23.15
CA ALA A 51 -7.55 -2.79 -22.52
C ALA A 51 -7.14 -4.12 -23.17
N GLU A 52 -6.91 -4.11 -24.48
CA GLU A 52 -6.48 -5.25 -25.29
C GLU A 52 -5.07 -5.70 -24.91
N GLU A 53 -4.14 -4.74 -24.77
CA GLU A 53 -2.76 -5.00 -24.35
C GLU A 53 -2.70 -5.56 -22.92
N ARG A 54 -3.56 -5.06 -22.01
CA ARG A 54 -3.65 -5.58 -20.65
C ARG A 54 -4.13 -7.04 -20.62
N GLN A 55 -5.05 -7.42 -21.50
CA GLN A 55 -5.51 -8.80 -21.59
C GLN A 55 -4.41 -9.74 -22.12
N ALA A 56 -3.54 -9.25 -23.01
CA ALA A 56 -2.43 -10.01 -23.58
C ALA A 56 -1.28 -10.31 -22.59
N ILE A 57 -1.22 -9.63 -21.43
CA ILE A 57 -0.20 -9.91 -20.41
C ILE A 57 -0.37 -11.36 -19.88
N PRO A 58 0.69 -12.20 -19.87
CA PRO A 58 0.60 -13.58 -19.39
C PRO A 58 0.20 -13.64 -17.91
N SER A 59 -0.87 -14.38 -17.57
CA SER A 59 -1.40 -14.44 -16.20
C SER A 59 -0.58 -15.32 -15.23
N SER A 60 0.47 -15.99 -15.71
CA SER A 60 1.26 -16.94 -14.92
C SER A 60 2.40 -16.25 -14.17
N LEU A 61 2.13 -15.83 -12.93
CA LEU A 61 3.18 -15.65 -11.92
C LEU A 61 3.61 -17.04 -11.43
N ALA A 62 4.42 -17.75 -12.20
CA ALA A 62 5.21 -18.85 -11.63
C ALA A 62 6.29 -18.21 -10.74
N THR A 63 6.45 -18.73 -9.52
CA THR A 63 7.40 -18.31 -8.48
C THR A 63 7.17 -16.96 -7.79
N ALA A 64 6.34 -16.97 -6.74
CA ALA A 64 6.72 -16.56 -5.37
C ALA A 64 5.51 -16.77 -4.46
N LYS A 65 5.57 -17.80 -3.60
CA LYS A 65 4.63 -18.12 -2.51
C LYS A 65 3.21 -17.62 -2.75
N GLU A 66 2.43 -18.43 -3.46
CA GLU A 66 0.97 -18.36 -3.40
C GLU A 66 0.54 -18.39 -1.92
N THR A 67 0.30 -17.22 -1.34
CA THR A 67 -0.81 -17.12 -0.41
C THR A 67 -2.02 -17.15 -1.32
N GLN A 68 -2.50 -18.36 -1.60
CA GLN A 68 -3.79 -18.61 -2.17
C GLN A 68 -4.81 -17.88 -1.30
N TYR A 69 -5.16 -16.65 -1.68
CA TYR A 69 -6.50 -16.18 -1.46
C TYR A 69 -7.34 -16.81 -2.57
N GLY A 70 -7.48 -18.14 -2.47
CA GLY A 70 -8.74 -18.74 -2.86
C GLY A 70 -9.82 -18.02 -2.05
N GLN A 71 -11.01 -17.92 -2.63
CA GLN A 71 -12.21 -17.81 -1.83
C GLN A 71 -12.31 -19.06 -0.95
N SER A 72 -11.48 -19.18 0.08
CA SER A 72 -11.91 -19.82 1.30
C SER A 72 -12.98 -18.86 1.80
N SER A 73 -14.24 -19.27 1.67
CA SER A 73 -15.30 -18.72 2.50
C SER A 73 -14.79 -18.92 3.93
N LEU A 74 -14.10 -17.92 4.47
CA LEU A 74 -13.70 -17.90 5.88
C LEU A 74 -14.99 -18.11 6.64
N SER A 75 -14.99 -19.09 7.54
CA SER A 75 -16.16 -19.33 8.38
C SER A 75 -16.53 -18.04 9.09
N GLN A 76 -17.81 -17.82 9.38
CA GLN A 76 -18.30 -16.56 9.93
C GLN A 76 -17.55 -16.14 11.21
N SER A 77 -17.04 -17.11 11.97
CA SER A 77 -16.15 -16.89 13.13
C SER A 77 -14.81 -16.25 12.74
N GLU A 78 -14.11 -16.80 11.74
CA GLU A 78 -12.80 -16.29 11.31
C GLU A 78 -12.90 -14.89 10.71
N GLN A 79 -14.06 -14.55 10.11
CA GLN A 79 -14.33 -13.19 9.66
C GLN A 79 -14.49 -12.22 10.83
N ALA A 80 -15.19 -12.61 11.90
CA ALA A 80 -15.34 -11.79 13.09
C ALA A 80 -14.00 -11.53 13.79
N ASP A 81 -13.15 -12.56 13.92
CA ASP A 81 -11.80 -12.42 14.50
C ASP A 81 -10.93 -11.46 13.67
N ARG A 82 -11.02 -11.55 12.33
CA ARG A 82 -10.27 -10.65 11.43
C ARG A 82 -10.75 -9.20 11.53
N ILE A 83 -12.06 -8.98 11.67
CA ILE A 83 -12.63 -7.65 11.86
C ILE A 83 -12.10 -7.05 13.16
N LEU A 84 -12.14 -7.79 14.27
CA LEU A 84 -11.62 -7.33 15.56
C LEU A 84 -10.12 -6.98 15.49
N GLN A 85 -9.32 -7.80 14.82
CA GLN A 85 -7.90 -7.50 14.61
C GLN A 85 -7.68 -6.21 13.81
N LEU A 86 -8.46 -6.01 12.74
CA LEU A 86 -8.36 -4.81 11.92
C LEU A 86 -8.82 -3.55 12.67
N GLU A 87 -9.89 -3.65 13.46
CA GLU A 87 -10.37 -2.56 14.31
C GLU A 87 -9.31 -2.16 15.34
N ASN A 88 -8.64 -3.14 15.96
CA ASN A 88 -7.54 -2.88 16.89
C ASN A 88 -6.36 -2.19 16.20
N ALA A 89 -5.94 -2.68 15.03
CA ALA A 89 -4.86 -2.06 14.27
C ALA A 89 -5.20 -0.62 13.82
N LEU A 90 -6.45 -0.35 13.44
CA LEU A 90 -6.91 0.99 13.10
C LEU A 90 -6.92 1.93 14.31
N ASN A 91 -7.33 1.44 15.48
CA ASN A 91 -7.32 2.22 16.70
C ASN A 91 -5.88 2.54 17.15
N GLU A 92 -4.97 1.59 17.05
CA GLU A 92 -3.55 1.80 17.34
C GLU A 92 -2.96 2.87 16.41
N LEU A 93 -3.16 2.73 15.10
CA LEU A 93 -2.68 3.70 14.10
C LEU A 93 -3.29 5.08 14.33
N ARG A 94 -4.57 5.16 14.70
CA ARG A 94 -5.24 6.43 15.04
C ARG A 94 -4.60 7.09 16.27
N ASN A 95 -4.24 6.31 17.28
CA ASN A 95 -3.58 6.81 18.48
C ASN A 95 -2.18 7.32 18.18
N GLU A 96 -1.39 6.58 17.40
CA GLU A 96 -0.08 7.03 16.92
C GLU A 96 -0.19 8.34 16.14
N PHE A 97 -1.16 8.42 15.23
CA PHE A 97 -1.40 9.64 14.44
C PHE A 97 -1.77 10.84 15.31
N ASN A 98 -2.66 10.65 16.29
CA ASN A 98 -3.04 11.70 17.23
C ASN A 98 -1.86 12.13 18.12
N GLY A 99 -1.02 11.19 18.53
CA GLY A 99 0.21 11.46 19.29
C GLY A 99 1.21 12.26 18.46
N LEU A 100 1.42 11.88 17.19
CA LEU A 100 2.30 12.62 16.28
C LEU A 100 1.76 14.03 15.98
N LYS A 101 0.45 14.17 15.78
CA LYS A 101 -0.21 15.46 15.60
C LYS A 101 0.00 16.36 16.82
N SER A 102 -0.18 15.83 18.03
CA SER A 102 0.03 16.58 19.27
C SER A 102 1.48 17.04 19.43
N GLN A 103 2.45 16.20 19.04
CA GLN A 103 3.86 16.59 19.02
C GLN A 103 4.13 17.71 18.00
N PHE A 104 3.53 17.62 16.81
CA PHE A 104 3.64 18.66 15.80
C PHE A 104 3.06 19.99 16.29
N ASP A 105 1.87 19.97 16.88
CA ASP A 105 1.22 21.15 17.46
C ASP A 105 2.06 21.75 18.61
N ASN A 106 2.64 20.91 19.48
CA ASN A 106 3.53 21.35 20.55
C ASN A 106 4.80 22.01 20.00
N LEU A 107 5.39 21.43 18.96
CA LEU A 107 6.60 21.96 18.33
C LEU A 107 6.31 23.28 17.62
N GLN A 108 5.16 23.39 16.94
CA GLN A 108 4.69 24.63 16.33
C GLN A 108 4.45 25.72 17.39
N GLN A 109 3.81 25.39 18.51
CA GLN A 109 3.61 26.31 19.64
C GLN A 109 4.95 26.74 20.27
N ASN A 110 5.91 25.84 20.42
CA ASN A 110 7.24 26.15 20.96
C ASN A 110 8.02 27.08 20.00
N LEU A 111 7.88 26.87 18.69
CA LEU A 111 8.45 27.79 17.69
C LEU A 111 7.78 29.18 17.75
N MET A 112 6.45 29.26 17.87
CA MET A 112 5.74 30.53 18.04
C MET A 112 6.09 31.24 19.36
N ASN A 113 6.34 30.49 20.44
CA ASN A 113 6.71 31.03 21.75
C ASN A 113 8.20 31.38 21.89
N LYS A 114 9.05 31.03 20.92
CA LYS A 114 10.48 31.43 20.86
C LYS A 114 10.71 32.74 20.11
N GLU A 115 9.66 33.42 19.65
CA GLU A 115 9.73 34.79 19.12
C GLU A 115 9.34 35.88 20.14
N PRO A 116 9.91 35.89 21.36
CA PRO A 116 10.17 37.18 22.01
C PRO A 116 11.65 37.35 22.36
N ASP A 117 12.13 38.57 22.16
CA ASP A 117 13.45 39.11 22.55
C ASP A 117 14.66 38.80 21.67
N THR A 118 14.67 39.39 20.47
CA THR A 118 15.91 39.98 19.92
C THR A 118 15.63 41.39 19.39
N LYS A 119 15.25 42.32 20.29
CA LYS A 119 15.33 43.74 19.94
C LYS A 119 15.46 44.66 21.17
N CYS A 120 16.60 45.37 21.20
CA CYS A 120 16.94 46.57 21.97
C CYS A 120 17.48 46.40 23.40
N MET A 121 18.79 46.11 23.49
CA MET A 121 19.70 47.02 24.19
C MET A 121 20.71 47.58 23.19
#